data_AF-A0A1F3ARJ1-F1
#
_entry.id   AF-A0A1F3ARJ1-F1
#
_cell.length_a   1.000
_cell.length_b   1.000
_cell.length_c   1.000
_cell.angle_alpha   90.00
_cell.angle_beta   90.00
_cell.angle_gamma   90.00
#
_symmetry.space_group_name_H-M   'P 1'
#
loop_
_entity.id
_entity.type
_entity.pdbx_description
1 polymer ?
#
loop_
_entity_poly.entity_id
_entity_poly.type
_entity_poly.pdbx_seq_one_letter_code
_entity_poly.pdbx_strand_id
1 'polypeptide(L)'
;MTAATISKKQRVSLRLYDDAKRTIERAASFDGKTVSKFILASALASAERTIHEHEAMMLDRQNAEAFINALSKPVEFNSKLLSALEEHGRRVVSK
;
A
#
# COMPACT_ATOMS: atom_id res chain seq x y z
N MET A 1 21.12 -26.56 -12.25
CA MET A 1 20.46 -25.41 -11.61
C MET A 1 19.06 -25.84 -11.18
N THR A 2 18.90 -26.25 -9.93
CA THR A 2 17.62 -26.71 -9.38
C THR A 2 16.79 -25.51 -8.94
N ALA A 3 15.73 -25.20 -9.67
CA ALA A 3 14.74 -24.22 -9.22
C ALA A 3 14.08 -24.75 -7.94
N ALA A 4 14.25 -24.03 -6.83
CA ALA A 4 13.56 -24.34 -5.60
C ALA A 4 12.05 -24.20 -5.84
N THR A 5 11.31 -25.31 -5.78
CA THR A 5 9.86 -25.33 -5.88
C THR A 5 9.28 -24.51 -4.72
N ILE A 6 8.79 -23.31 -5.01
CA ILE A 6 8.13 -22.46 -4.00
C ILE A 6 6.81 -23.14 -3.62
N SER A 7 6.87 -23.94 -2.55
CA SER A 7 5.72 -24.56 -1.94
C SER A 7 4.84 -23.49 -1.28
N LYS A 8 3.53 -23.55 -1.50
CA LYS A 8 2.54 -22.71 -0.80
C LYS A 8 2.46 -23.12 0.67
N LYS A 9 3.37 -22.59 1.49
CA LYS A 9 3.52 -22.97 2.91
C LYS A 9 2.59 -22.20 3.86
N GLN A 10 2.06 -21.04 3.44
CA GLN A 10 1.28 -20.15 4.29
C GLN A 10 -0.23 -20.35 4.06
N ARG A 11 -1.01 -20.36 5.14
CA ARG A 11 -2.47 -20.56 5.11
C ARG A 11 -3.19 -19.41 5.82
N VAL A 12 -4.24 -18.91 5.18
CA VAL A 12 -5.22 -17.99 5.76
C VAL A 12 -6.51 -18.78 6.04
N SER A 13 -6.98 -18.76 7.28
CA SER A 13 -8.25 -19.40 7.69
C SER A 13 -9.27 -18.32 8.03
N LEU A 14 -10.46 -18.40 7.44
CA LEU A 14 -11.54 -17.43 7.62
C LEU A 14 -12.79 -18.12 8.15
N ARG A 15 -13.51 -17.44 9.05
CA ARG A 15 -14.87 -17.80 9.44
C ARG A 15 -15.82 -16.83 8.74
N LEU A 16 -16.93 -17.36 8.25
CA LEU A 16 -17.92 -16.60 7.50
C LEU A 16 -19.30 -17.17 7.76
N TYR A 17 -20.32 -16.33 7.62
CA TYR A 17 -21.71 -16.74 7.62
C TYR A 17 -22.06 -17.48 6.31
N ASP A 18 -23.16 -18.24 6.33
CA ASP A 18 -23.58 -19.07 5.20
C ASP A 18 -23.98 -18.25 3.96
N ASP A 19 -24.56 -17.08 4.16
CA ASP A 19 -24.93 -16.14 3.10
C ASP A 19 -23.69 -15.59 2.37
N ALA A 20 -22.66 -15.22 3.12
CA ALA A 20 -21.37 -14.80 2.59
C ALA A 20 -20.72 -15.94 1.79
N LYS A 21 -20.77 -17.18 2.31
CA LYS A 21 -20.20 -18.35 1.63
C LYS A 21 -20.86 -18.59 0.28
N ARG A 22 -22.20 -18.59 0.24
CA ARG A 22 -22.98 -18.75 -0.99
C ARG A 22 -22.69 -17.66 -2.01
N THR A 23 -22.54 -16.42 -1.54
CA THR A 23 -22.25 -15.27 -2.42
C THR A 23 -20.88 -15.42 -3.08
N ILE A 24 -19.86 -15.80 -2.30
CA ILE A 24 -18.50 -16.04 -2.80
C ILE A 24 -18.47 -17.24 -3.76
N GLU A 25 -19.18 -18.33 -3.44
CA GLU A 25 -19.28 -19.51 -4.32
C GLU A 25 -19.90 -19.17 -5.67
N ARG A 26 -20.97 -18.36 -5.68
CA ARG A 26 -21.62 -17.90 -6.91
C ARG A 26 -20.71 -16.97 -7.72
N ALA A 27 -19.98 -16.07 -7.08
CA ALA A 27 -19.03 -15.20 -7.79
C ALA A 27 -17.87 -16.01 -8.38
N ALA A 28 -17.33 -16.96 -7.61
CA ALA A 28 -16.26 -17.85 -8.07
C ALA A 28 -16.69 -18.72 -9.26
N SER A 29 -17.94 -19.20 -9.27
CA SER A 29 -18.47 -20.00 -10.38
C SER A 29 -18.62 -19.18 -11.67
N PHE A 30 -19.05 -17.93 -11.57
CA PHE A 30 -19.10 -17.01 -12.72
C PHE A 30 -17.71 -16.73 -13.31
N ASP A 31 -16.70 -16.63 -12.45
CA ASP A 31 -15.31 -16.43 -12.82
C ASP A 31 -14.60 -17.71 -13.31
N GLY A 32 -15.24 -18.88 -13.24
CA GLY A 32 -14.62 -20.17 -13.55
C GLY A 32 -13.46 -20.55 -12.61
N LYS A 33 -13.46 -20.03 -11.38
CA LYS A 33 -12.40 -20.23 -10.39
C LYS A 33 -12.92 -21.04 -9.20
N THR A 34 -12.02 -21.73 -8.50
CA THR A 34 -12.35 -22.27 -7.17
C THR A 34 -12.54 -21.13 -6.18
N VAL A 35 -13.36 -21.34 -5.15
CA VAL A 35 -13.59 -20.38 -4.06
C VAL A 35 -12.28 -19.85 -3.48
N SER A 36 -11.31 -20.73 -3.20
CA SER A 36 -10.01 -20.32 -2.66
C SER A 36 -9.21 -19.44 -3.62
N LYS A 37 -9.25 -19.71 -4.93
CA LYS A 37 -8.59 -18.88 -5.94
C LYS A 37 -9.27 -17.52 -6.07
N PHE A 38 -10.60 -17.50 -6.04
CA PHE A 38 -11.39 -16.26 -6.07
C PHE A 38 -11.07 -15.39 -4.85
N ILE A 39 -11.15 -15.94 -3.64
CA ILE A 39 -10.84 -15.21 -2.41
C ILE A 39 -9.41 -14.67 -2.43
N LEU A 40 -8.43 -15.49 -2.82
CA LEU A 40 -7.04 -15.06 -2.86
C LEU A 40 -6.82 -13.91 -3.85
N ALA A 41 -7.38 -14.01 -5.06
CA ALA A 41 -7.26 -12.98 -6.08
C ALA A 41 -7.91 -11.66 -5.63
N SER A 42 -9.12 -11.73 -5.08
CA SER A 42 -9.83 -10.55 -4.57
C SER A 42 -9.10 -9.91 -3.40
N ALA A 43 -8.57 -10.71 -2.46
CA ALA A 43 -7.81 -10.21 -1.33
C ALA A 43 -6.49 -9.54 -1.78
N LEU A 44 -5.77 -10.12 -2.73
CA LEU A 44 -4.54 -9.52 -3.27
C LEU A 44 -4.82 -8.21 -3.99
N ALA A 45 -5.82 -8.17 -4.88
CA ALA A 45 -6.19 -6.94 -5.58
C ALA A 45 -6.58 -5.81 -4.61
N SER A 46 -7.32 -6.16 -3.55
CA SER A 46 -7.67 -5.22 -2.49
C SER A 46 -6.44 -4.74 -1.73
N ALA A 47 -5.53 -5.65 -1.36
CA ALA A 47 -4.31 -5.31 -0.62
C ALA A 47 -3.38 -4.41 -1.45
N GLU A 48 -3.15 -4.75 -2.72
CA GLU A 48 -2.34 -3.96 -3.66
C GLU A 48 -2.90 -2.55 -3.81
N ARG A 49 -4.23 -2.42 -3.97
CA ARG A 49 -4.89 -1.12 -4.01
C ARG A 49 -4.68 -0.33 -2.73
N THR A 50 -4.89 -0.95 -1.56
CA THR A 50 -4.72 -0.27 -0.27
C THR A 50 -3.29 0.20 -0.06
N ILE A 51 -2.29 -0.62 -0.42
CA ILE A 51 -0.88 -0.25 -0.33
C ILE A 51 -0.60 0.94 -1.26
N HIS A 52 -1.04 0.85 -2.51
CA HIS A 52 -0.83 1.93 -3.49
C HIS A 52 -1.45 3.26 -3.03
N GLU A 53 -2.67 3.23 -2.48
CA GLU A 53 -3.35 4.43 -1.96
C GLU A 53 -2.60 5.09 -0.78
N HIS A 54 -1.83 4.33 -0.01
CA HIS A 54 -1.06 4.86 1.13
C HIS A 54 0.37 5.26 0.75
N GLU A 55 0.98 4.60 -0.22
CA GLU A 55 2.37 4.84 -0.63
C GLU A 55 2.49 5.84 -1.79
N ALA A 56 1.46 5.96 -2.64
CA ALA A 56 1.48 6.85 -3.79
C ALA A 56 0.52 8.02 -3.60
N MET A 57 1.06 9.24 -3.69
CA MET A 57 0.26 10.45 -3.76
C MET A 57 0.01 10.82 -5.22
N MET A 58 -1.22 10.65 -5.69
CA MET A 58 -1.66 11.14 -6.99
C MET A 58 -1.95 12.64 -6.89
N LEU A 59 -1.18 13.45 -7.60
CA LEU A 59 -1.38 14.88 -7.68
C LEU A 59 -2.22 15.20 -8.92
N ASP A 60 -3.23 16.07 -8.79
CA ASP A 60 -3.84 16.70 -9.96
C ASP A 60 -2.83 17.60 -10.68
N ARG A 61 -3.20 18.11 -11.86
CA ARG A 61 -2.28 18.92 -12.67
C ARG A 61 -1.76 20.16 -11.94
N GLN A 62 -2.61 20.85 -11.18
CA GLN A 62 -2.20 22.08 -10.47
C GLN A 62 -1.21 21.76 -9.36
N ASN A 63 -1.49 20.71 -8.60
CA ASN A 63 -0.63 20.23 -7.52
C ASN A 63 0.69 19.65 -8.08
N ALA A 64 0.67 18.97 -9.22
CA ALA A 64 1.86 18.47 -9.89
C ALA A 64 2.76 19.61 -10.38
N GLU A 65 2.18 20.65 -11.01
CA GLU A 65 2.91 21.85 -11.42
C GLU A 65 3.52 22.57 -10.21
N ALA A 66 2.76 22.74 -9.12
CA ALA A 66 3.25 23.33 -7.88
C ALA A 66 4.41 22.52 -7.26
N PHE A 67 4.28 21.19 -7.24
CA PHE A 67 5.29 20.29 -6.72
C PHE A 67 6.59 20.36 -7.54
N ILE A 68 6.52 20.27 -8.87
CA ILE A 68 7.70 20.36 -9.75
C ILE A 68 8.37 21.73 -9.63
N ASN A 69 7.58 22.81 -9.57
CA ASN A 69 8.09 24.16 -9.39
C ASN A 69 8.79 24.34 -8.03
N ALA A 70 8.29 23.69 -6.97
CA ALA A 70 8.92 23.70 -5.66
C ALA A 70 10.26 22.93 -5.68
N LEU A 71 10.34 21.78 -6.36
CA LEU A 71 11.57 21.01 -6.51
C LEU A 71 12.65 21.73 -7.34
N SER A 72 12.24 22.58 -8.29
CA SER A 72 13.16 23.26 -9.21
C SER A 72 13.79 24.53 -8.63
N LYS A 73 13.30 25.02 -7.48
CA LYS A 73 13.78 26.25 -6.84
C LYS A 73 14.62 25.92 -5.62
N PRO A 74 15.67 26.70 -5.32
CA PRO A 74 16.36 26.58 -4.04
C PRO A 74 15.37 26.86 -2.91
N VAL A 75 15.39 26.01 -1.87
CA VAL A 75 14.48 26.12 -0.73
C VAL A 75 15.09 27.07 0.30
N GLU A 76 14.37 28.15 0.59
CA GLU A 76 14.67 29.03 1.72
C GLU A 76 13.89 28.55 2.96
N PHE A 77 14.59 28.13 4.01
CA PHE A 77 13.96 27.68 5.24
C PHE A 77 13.46 28.87 6.06
N ASN A 78 12.23 28.77 6.56
CA ASN A 78 11.69 29.78 7.47
C ASN A 78 12.33 29.66 8.87
N SER A 79 12.23 30.74 9.65
CA SER A 79 12.81 30.80 11.00
C SER A 79 12.33 29.68 11.93
N LYS A 80 11.06 29.28 11.83
CA LYS A 80 10.48 28.20 12.64
C LYS A 80 11.10 26.84 12.33
N LEU A 81 11.33 26.53 11.04
CA LEU A 81 11.96 25.29 10.61
C LEU A 81 13.43 25.25 11.03
N LEU A 82 14.15 26.37 10.92
CA LEU A 82 15.53 26.47 11.40
C LEU A 82 15.63 26.21 12.91
N SER A 83 14.76 26.84 13.72
CA SER A 83 14.72 26.58 15.17
C SER A 83 14.39 25.11 15.49
N ALA A 84 13.48 24.49 14.75
CA ALA A 84 13.15 23.08 14.92
C ALA A 84 14.32 22.15 14.58
N LEU A 85 15.09 22.46 13.52
CA LEU A 85 16.31 21.72 13.16
C LEU A 85 17.40 21.85 14.23
N GLU A 86 17.61 23.06 14.77
CA GLU A 86 18.55 23.28 15.89
C GLU A 86 18.14 22.48 17.14
N GLU A 87 16.85 22.50 17.48
CA GLU A 87 16.31 21.74 18.61
C GLU A 87 16.45 20.23 18.40
N HIS A 88 16.17 19.73 17.19
CA HIS A 88 16.38 18.34 16.82
C HIS A 88 17.85 17.95 16.96
N GLY A 89 18.80 18.75 16.47
CA GLY A 89 20.23 18.49 16.63
C GLY A 89 20.70 18.43 18.08
N ARG A 90 20.08 19.21 18.98
CA ARG A 90 20.36 19.14 20.43
C ARG A 90 19.76 17.91 21.11
N ARG A 91 18.60 17.44 20.64
CA ARG A 91 17.88 16.29 21.22
C ARG A 91 18.30 14.94 20.64
N VAL A 92 18.76 14.93 19.40
CA VAL A 92 19.00 13.74 18.58
C VAL A 92 20.44 13.78 18.06
N VAL A 93 21.41 13.84 18.98
CA VAL A 93 22.77 13.31 18.75
C VAL A 93 23.29 12.68 20.04
N SER A 94 23.04 11.38 20.20
CA SER A 94 24.06 10.36 20.52
C SER A 94 23.40 8.98 20.64
N LYS A 95 23.40 8.22 19.55
CA LYS A 95 23.65 6.78 19.57
C LYS A 95 24.22 6.32 18.24
#